data_AF-A0A0U5H5Q2-F1
#
_entry.id   AF-A0A0U5H5Q2-F1
#
_cell.length_a   1.000
_cell.length_b   1.000
_cell.length_c   1.000
_cell.angle_alpha   90.00
_cell.angle_beta   90.00
_cell.angle_gamma   90.00
#
_symmetry.space_group_name_H-M   'P 1'
#
loop_
_entity.id
_entity.type
_entity.pdbx_description
1 polymer ?
#
loop_
_entity_poly.entity_id
_entity_poly.type
_entity_poly.pdbx_seq_one_letter_code
_entity_poly.pdbx_strand_id
1 'polypeptide(L)'
;MRLEKIHRRIKASNYKPWQVYLLTASTLGGLGLYFNVGIITSALRTIERASSGLEWLVILGIQGVLIGFVAESLYEQGNRYAKAASHLFGSKDRTLFFRIGVMTVVSGIITKVIPSVLERATEYFVIQTAGAVIALGIFLIHQGSRNWNIQTEWPAIVAGAILAIAPSLV
;
A
#
# COMPACT_ATOMS: atom_id res chain seq x y z
N MET A 1 -8.22 -4.51 -33.40
CA MET A 1 -7.73 -3.24 -34.01
C MET A 1 -7.76 -1.99 -33.11
N ARG A 2 -8.81 -1.69 -32.31
CA ARG A 2 -8.81 -0.47 -31.44
C ARG A 2 -7.96 -0.61 -30.15
N LEU A 3 -8.02 -1.76 -29.48
CA LEU A 3 -7.27 -2.02 -28.24
C LEU A 3 -5.74 -2.01 -28.44
N GLU A 4 -5.24 -2.57 -29.54
CA GLU A 4 -3.81 -2.50 -29.87
C GLU A 4 -3.31 -1.08 -30.06
N LYS A 5 -4.13 -0.19 -30.65
CA LYS A 5 -3.75 1.23 -30.80
C LYS A 5 -3.66 1.91 -29.45
N ILE A 6 -4.58 1.60 -28.52
CA ILE A 6 -4.55 2.11 -27.15
C ILE A 6 -3.31 1.57 -26.42
N HIS A 7 -3.04 0.27 -26.48
CA HIS A 7 -1.85 -0.32 -25.89
C HIS A 7 -0.56 0.30 -26.43
N ARG A 8 -0.44 0.50 -27.75
CA ARG A 8 0.72 1.16 -28.36
C ARG A 8 0.89 2.61 -27.87
N ARG A 9 -0.21 3.36 -27.72
CA ARG A 9 -0.17 4.73 -27.16
C ARG A 9 0.27 4.73 -25.69
N ILE A 10 -0.22 3.79 -24.89
CA ILE A 10 0.16 3.65 -23.48
C ILE A 10 1.64 3.26 -23.37
N LYS A 11 2.11 2.33 -24.20
CA LYS A 11 3.53 1.94 -24.25
C LYS A 11 4.45 3.08 -24.71
N ALA A 12 3.92 4.01 -25.52
CA ALA A 12 4.63 5.22 -25.93
C ALA A 12 4.54 6.37 -24.90
N SER A 13 3.80 6.20 -23.81
CA SER A 13 3.75 7.20 -22.73
C SER A 13 4.97 7.10 -21.81
N ASN A 14 5.22 8.15 -21.01
CA ASN A 14 6.30 8.16 -20.01
C ASN A 14 6.00 7.28 -18.78
N TYR A 15 4.83 6.61 -18.75
CA TYR A 15 4.37 5.81 -17.62
C TYR A 15 4.43 4.33 -17.94
N LYS A 16 4.61 3.50 -16.91
CA LYS A 16 4.55 2.04 -17.10
C LYS A 16 3.12 1.64 -17.46
N PRO A 17 2.91 0.78 -18.48
CA PRO A 17 1.55 0.46 -18.94
C PRO A 17 0.59 -0.04 -17.85
N TRP A 18 1.09 -0.84 -16.91
CA TRP A 18 0.27 -1.34 -15.80
C TRP A 18 -0.27 -0.22 -14.90
N GLN A 19 0.49 0.87 -14.69
CA GLN A 19 0.06 1.99 -13.85
C GLN A 19 -1.12 2.72 -14.51
N VAL A 20 -1.07 2.86 -15.83
CA VAL A 20 -2.14 3.48 -16.62
C VAL A 20 -3.38 2.59 -16.65
N TYR A 21 -3.21 1.27 -16.81
CA TYR A 21 -4.33 0.33 -16.75
C TYR A 21 -4.98 0.31 -15.37
N LEU A 22 -4.18 0.26 -14.32
CA LEU A 22 -4.66 0.29 -12.95
C LEU A 22 -5.42 1.59 -12.68
N LEU A 23 -4.84 2.75 -13.02
CA LEU A 23 -5.53 4.04 -12.85
C LEU A 23 -6.85 4.10 -13.59
N THR A 24 -6.90 3.62 -14.83
CA THR A 24 -8.13 3.60 -15.63
C THR A 24 -9.18 2.72 -14.97
N ALA A 25 -8.82 1.49 -14.58
CA ALA A 25 -9.71 0.56 -13.92
C ALA A 25 -10.20 1.08 -12.57
N SER A 26 -9.31 1.60 -11.73
CA SER A 26 -9.64 2.20 -10.43
C SER A 26 -10.58 3.40 -10.59
N THR A 27 -10.33 4.27 -11.56
CA THR A 27 -11.18 5.44 -11.80
C THR A 27 -12.58 5.04 -12.26
N LEU A 28 -12.68 4.09 -13.20
CA LEU A 28 -13.98 3.56 -13.64
C LEU A 28 -14.72 2.85 -12.51
N GLY A 29 -14.00 2.05 -11.72
CA GLY A 29 -14.54 1.38 -10.54
C GLY A 29 -15.07 2.37 -9.50
N GLY A 30 -14.23 3.33 -9.10
CA GLY A 30 -14.57 4.34 -8.10
C GLY A 30 -15.72 5.26 -8.53
N LEU A 31 -15.70 5.79 -9.75
CA LEU A 31 -16.81 6.58 -10.28
C LEU A 31 -18.08 5.73 -10.44
N GLY A 32 -17.93 4.48 -10.89
CA GLY A 32 -19.05 3.56 -11.03
C GLY A 32 -19.73 3.27 -9.69
N LEU A 33 -18.95 3.10 -8.62
CA LEU A 33 -19.47 2.99 -7.26
C LEU A 33 -20.16 4.29 -6.83
N TYR A 34 -19.49 5.45 -6.99
CA TYR A 34 -20.03 6.75 -6.58
C TYR A 34 -21.36 7.09 -7.24
N PHE A 35 -21.53 6.77 -8.52
CA PHE A 35 -22.78 6.98 -9.25
C PHE A 35 -23.75 5.79 -9.15
N ASN A 36 -23.44 4.79 -8.32
CA ASN A 36 -24.22 3.55 -8.15
C ASN A 36 -24.58 2.85 -9.48
N VAL A 37 -23.60 2.76 -10.38
CA VAL A 37 -23.73 2.06 -11.65
C VAL A 37 -23.79 0.56 -11.37
N GLY A 38 -25.00 0.00 -11.39
CA GLY A 38 -25.26 -1.38 -10.93
C GLY A 38 -24.37 -2.47 -11.55
N ILE A 39 -23.98 -2.32 -12.83
CA ILE A 39 -23.06 -3.26 -13.49
C ILE A 39 -21.67 -3.22 -12.84
N ILE A 40 -21.15 -2.03 -12.52
CA ILE A 40 -19.82 -1.86 -11.93
C ILE A 40 -19.83 -2.34 -10.48
N THR A 41 -20.85 -1.96 -9.70
CA THR A 41 -21.02 -2.42 -8.31
C THR A 41 -21.11 -3.95 -8.26
N SER A 42 -21.89 -4.56 -9.15
CA SER A 42 -22.00 -6.02 -9.24
C SER A 42 -20.68 -6.69 -9.63
N ALA A 43 -19.94 -6.10 -10.58
CA ALA A 43 -18.64 -6.61 -10.98
C ALA A 43 -17.63 -6.58 -9.82
N LEU A 44 -17.55 -5.46 -9.08
CA LEU A 44 -16.65 -5.34 -7.93
C LEU A 44 -17.02 -6.29 -6.80
N ARG A 45 -18.31 -6.45 -6.49
CA ARG A 45 -18.77 -7.46 -5.51
C ARG A 45 -18.46 -8.89 -5.96
N THR A 46 -18.52 -9.16 -7.26
CA THR A 46 -18.16 -10.46 -7.81
C THR A 46 -16.67 -10.72 -7.67
N ILE A 47 -15.82 -9.72 -7.96
CA ILE A 47 -14.37 -9.81 -7.76
C ILE A 47 -14.02 -10.03 -6.29
N GLU A 48 -14.64 -9.27 -5.39
CA GLU A 48 -14.45 -9.40 -3.94
C GLU A 48 -14.80 -10.81 -3.47
N ARG A 49 -15.99 -11.32 -3.83
CA ARG A 49 -16.39 -12.70 -3.51
C ARG A 49 -15.51 -13.75 -4.14
N ALA A 50 -15.08 -13.57 -5.39
CA ALA A 50 -14.16 -14.48 -6.05
C ALA A 50 -12.77 -14.50 -5.38
N SER A 51 -12.44 -13.44 -4.65
CA SER A 51 -11.20 -13.32 -3.87
C SER A 51 -11.37 -13.76 -2.42
N SER A 52 -12.53 -14.31 -2.04
CA SER A 52 -12.74 -14.84 -0.69
C SER A 52 -11.74 -15.96 -0.40
N GLY A 53 -11.08 -15.91 0.75
CA GLY A 53 -9.97 -16.79 1.12
C GLY A 53 -8.57 -16.23 0.79
N LEU A 54 -8.48 -15.08 0.11
CA LEU A 54 -7.22 -14.36 -0.15
C LEU A 54 -7.01 -13.17 0.80
N GLU A 55 -7.88 -12.98 1.79
CA GLU A 55 -7.81 -11.88 2.76
C GLU A 55 -6.48 -11.89 3.50
N TRP A 56 -5.95 -13.07 3.83
CA TRP A 56 -4.67 -13.22 4.50
C TRP A 56 -3.50 -12.64 3.68
N LEU A 57 -3.53 -12.72 2.34
CA LEU A 57 -2.48 -12.16 1.49
C LEU A 57 -2.44 -10.64 1.58
N VAL A 58 -3.60 -10.00 1.50
CA VAL A 58 -3.67 -8.54 1.57
C VAL A 58 -3.37 -8.04 2.98
N ILE A 59 -3.77 -8.79 4.02
CA ILE A 59 -3.38 -8.53 5.42
C ILE A 59 -1.86 -8.59 5.56
N LEU A 60 -1.20 -9.64 5.08
CA LEU A 60 0.26 -9.74 5.14
C LEU A 60 0.93 -8.61 4.35
N GLY A 61 0.38 -8.26 3.19
CA GLY A 61 0.88 -7.16 2.38
C GLY A 61 0.88 -5.84 3.14
N ILE A 62 -0.25 -5.47 3.75
CA ILE A 62 -0.36 -4.20 4.47
C ILE A 62 0.45 -4.20 5.77
N GLN A 63 0.49 -5.33 6.49
CA GLN A 63 1.34 -5.48 7.67
C GLN A 63 2.82 -5.31 7.31
N GLY A 64 3.26 -5.91 6.20
CA GLY A 64 4.62 -5.77 5.69
C GLY A 64 4.96 -4.31 5.34
N VAL A 65 4.05 -3.59 4.69
CA VAL A 65 4.21 -2.15 4.39
C VAL A 65 4.34 -1.33 5.67
N LEU A 66 3.47 -1.54 6.65
CA LEU A 66 3.50 -0.81 7.93
C LEU A 66 4.77 -1.10 8.74
N ILE A 67 5.19 -2.37 8.81
CA ILE A 67 6.45 -2.76 9.44
C ILE A 67 7.62 -2.10 8.71
N GLY A 68 7.57 -2.01 7.38
CA GLY A 68 8.55 -1.31 6.55
C GLY A 68 8.72 0.16 6.94
N PHE A 69 7.63 0.91 7.14
CA PHE A 69 7.71 2.32 7.58
C PHE A 69 8.38 2.48 8.94
N VAL A 70 8.07 1.56 9.87
CA VAL A 70 8.71 1.58 11.19
C VAL A 70 10.19 1.23 11.07
N ALA A 71 10.54 0.25 10.23
CA ALA A 71 11.93 -0.09 9.96
C ALA A 71 12.70 1.12 9.42
N GLU A 72 12.15 1.81 8.41
CA GLU A 72 12.80 2.98 7.79
C GLU A 72 13.01 4.11 8.81
N SER A 73 12.02 4.36 9.66
CA SER A 73 12.12 5.35 10.75
C SER A 73 13.22 5.00 11.77
N LEU A 74 13.50 3.71 11.98
CA LEU A 74 14.60 3.22 12.83
C LEU A 74 15.96 3.23 12.12
N TYR A 75 15.99 3.25 10.78
CA TYR A 75 17.19 3.29 9.95
C TYR A 75 17.67 4.72 9.64
N GLU A 76 16.77 5.67 9.37
CA GLU A 76 17.13 7.06 9.00
C GLU A 76 17.82 7.86 10.12
N GLN A 77 17.79 7.37 11.35
CA GLN A 77 18.59 7.94 12.44
C GLN A 77 20.03 7.41 12.49
N GLY A 78 20.63 7.28 11.29
CA GLY A 78 22.06 7.18 11.09
C GLY A 78 22.79 8.30 11.83
N ASN A 79 23.76 7.91 12.67
CA ASN A 79 24.54 8.73 13.60
C ASN A 79 23.81 9.38 14.79
N ARG A 80 22.47 9.34 14.92
CA ARG A 80 21.78 9.98 16.05
C ARG A 80 21.00 9.05 16.99
N TYR A 81 20.57 7.85 16.57
CA TYR A 81 19.95 6.91 17.53
C TYR A 81 20.95 6.38 18.58
N ALA A 82 22.25 6.41 18.27
CA ALA A 82 23.31 6.17 19.26
C ALA A 82 23.45 7.29 20.31
N LYS A 83 22.54 8.29 20.34
CA LYS A 83 22.50 9.34 21.37
C LYS A 83 21.24 9.32 22.25
N ALA A 84 20.28 8.42 22.05
CA ALA A 84 19.09 8.37 22.91
C ALA A 84 19.40 7.82 24.32
N ALA A 85 20.56 7.18 24.53
CA ALA A 85 21.02 6.72 25.84
C ALA A 85 22.54 6.94 26.02
N SER A 86 22.96 8.20 25.95
CA SER A 86 24.30 8.70 26.35
C SER A 86 25.50 8.24 25.50
N HIS A 87 26.53 9.08 25.49
CA HIS A 87 27.87 8.81 24.96
C HIS A 87 28.62 7.63 25.65
N LEU A 88 27.95 6.82 26.49
CA LEU A 88 28.57 5.71 27.26
C LEU A 88 28.33 4.30 26.68
N PHE A 89 27.45 4.10 25.69
CA PHE A 89 27.09 2.75 25.22
C PHE A 89 27.35 2.52 23.73
N GLY A 90 28.62 2.31 23.40
CA GLY A 90 29.10 1.88 22.09
C GLY A 90 29.14 0.36 21.91
N SER A 91 28.03 -0.36 22.11
CA SER A 91 27.96 -1.78 21.72
C SER A 91 26.87 -2.00 20.68
N LYS A 92 27.26 -2.61 19.55
CA LYS A 92 26.36 -3.04 18.47
C LYS A 92 25.23 -3.92 19.00
N ASP A 93 25.50 -4.66 20.07
CA ASP A 93 24.55 -5.58 20.71
C ASP A 93 23.38 -4.83 21.36
N ARG A 94 23.62 -3.70 22.04
CA ARG A 94 22.51 -2.92 22.64
C ARG A 94 21.58 -2.32 21.57
N THR A 95 22.16 -1.84 20.47
CA THR A 95 21.39 -1.36 19.31
C THR A 95 20.59 -2.48 18.66
N LEU A 96 21.18 -3.68 18.55
CA LEU A 96 20.51 -4.87 18.05
C LEU A 96 19.33 -5.25 18.94
N PHE A 97 19.53 -5.37 20.26
CA PHE A 97 18.47 -5.71 21.22
C PHE A 97 17.34 -4.68 21.20
N PHE A 98 17.66 -3.40 21.13
CA PHE A 98 16.65 -2.35 21.03
C PHE A 98 15.82 -2.48 19.73
N ARG A 99 16.48 -2.64 18.58
CA ARG A 99 15.80 -2.81 17.30
C ARG A 99 14.91 -4.03 17.27
N ILE A 100 15.42 -5.18 17.73
CA ILE A 100 14.63 -6.41 17.84
C ILE A 100 13.44 -6.18 18.78
N GLY A 101 13.66 -5.61 19.97
CA GLY A 101 12.60 -5.36 20.94
C GLY A 101 11.49 -4.45 20.39
N VAL A 102 11.85 -3.32 19.78
CA VAL A 102 10.86 -2.41 19.18
C VAL A 102 10.12 -3.10 18.03
N MET A 103 10.82 -3.77 17.12
CA MET A 103 10.19 -4.44 15.98
C MET A 103 9.29 -5.61 16.42
N THR A 104 9.65 -6.35 17.48
CA THR A 104 8.79 -7.39 18.05
C THR A 104 7.51 -6.81 18.63
N VAL A 105 7.60 -5.73 19.43
CA VAL A 105 6.42 -5.07 20.02
C VAL A 105 5.52 -4.51 18.92
N VAL A 106 6.09 -3.75 17.97
CA VAL A 106 5.35 -3.15 16.87
C VAL A 106 4.70 -4.21 15.99
N SER A 107 5.44 -5.24 15.60
CA SER A 107 4.90 -6.35 14.79
C SER A 107 3.78 -7.07 15.53
N GLY A 108 3.91 -7.30 16.85
CA GLY A 108 2.85 -7.86 17.68
C GLY A 108 1.58 -7.01 17.68
N ILE A 109 1.70 -5.69 17.83
CA ILE A 109 0.57 -4.75 17.77
C ILE A 109 -0.06 -4.77 16.37
N ILE A 110 0.74 -4.61 15.31
CA ILE A 110 0.27 -4.60 13.92
C ILE A 110 -0.47 -5.91 13.60
N THR A 111 0.09 -7.05 14.00
CA THR A 111 -0.50 -8.37 13.74
C THR A 111 -1.86 -8.53 14.41
N LYS A 112 -2.03 -7.97 15.61
CA LYS A 112 -3.29 -8.07 16.36
C LYS A 112 -4.32 -7.01 15.98
N VAL A 113 -3.90 -5.79 15.71
CA VAL A 113 -4.81 -4.64 15.52
C VAL A 113 -5.26 -4.53 14.08
N ILE A 114 -4.36 -4.70 13.11
CA ILE A 114 -4.66 -4.40 11.70
C ILE A 114 -5.80 -5.23 11.13
N PRO A 115 -5.86 -6.57 11.31
CA PRO A 115 -6.97 -7.37 10.77
C PRO A 115 -8.33 -6.85 11.28
N SER A 116 -8.45 -6.63 12.59
CA SER A 116 -9.68 -6.15 13.20
C SER A 116 -10.05 -4.71 12.82
N VAL A 117 -9.08 -3.87 12.45
CA VAL A 117 -9.36 -2.52 11.93
C VAL A 117 -9.90 -2.62 10.51
N LEU A 118 -9.25 -3.42 9.65
CA LEU A 118 -9.66 -3.58 8.26
C LEU A 118 -11.06 -4.19 8.16
N GLU A 119 -11.33 -5.26 8.89
CA GLU A 119 -12.65 -5.93 8.92
C GLU A 119 -13.80 -4.97 9.27
N ARG A 120 -13.53 -3.94 10.07
CA ARG A 120 -14.52 -2.93 10.46
C ARG A 120 -14.59 -1.74 9.51
N ALA A 121 -13.51 -1.44 8.80
CA ALA A 121 -13.38 -0.24 7.99
C ALA A 121 -13.70 -0.45 6.51
N THR A 122 -13.67 -1.70 6.02
CA THR A 122 -13.78 -2.01 4.59
C THR A 122 -15.05 -2.80 4.26
N GLU A 123 -15.82 -2.36 3.27
CA GLU A 123 -16.90 -3.16 2.66
C GLU A 123 -16.32 -4.16 1.63
N TYR A 124 -15.27 -3.73 0.91
CA TYR A 124 -14.55 -4.55 -0.06
C TYR A 124 -13.15 -4.83 0.47
N PHE A 125 -13.06 -5.76 1.41
CA PHE A 125 -11.84 -6.05 2.18
C PHE A 125 -10.62 -6.25 1.30
N VAL A 126 -10.68 -7.14 0.32
CA VAL A 126 -9.54 -7.48 -0.54
C VAL A 126 -9.20 -6.31 -1.45
N ILE A 127 -10.19 -5.72 -2.13
CA ILE A 127 -9.94 -4.63 -3.08
C ILE A 127 -9.38 -3.39 -2.37
N GLN A 128 -9.97 -2.99 -1.24
CA GLN A 128 -9.55 -1.80 -0.50
C GLN A 128 -8.18 -2.00 0.13
N THR A 129 -7.95 -3.16 0.75
CA THR A 129 -6.66 -3.46 1.37
C THR A 129 -5.56 -3.55 0.31
N ALA A 130 -5.82 -4.18 -0.84
CA ALA A 130 -4.86 -4.21 -1.96
C ALA A 130 -4.57 -2.81 -2.49
N GLY A 131 -5.59 -1.95 -2.63
CA GLY A 131 -5.42 -0.54 -2.98
C GLY A 131 -4.50 0.20 -2.01
N ALA A 132 -4.72 0.00 -0.71
CA ALA A 132 -3.90 0.59 0.34
C ALA A 132 -2.45 0.08 0.29
N VAL A 133 -2.25 -1.23 0.09
CA VAL A 133 -0.91 -1.83 -0.08
C VAL A 133 -0.16 -1.21 -1.24
N ILE A 134 -0.81 -1.00 -2.39
CA ILE A 134 -0.18 -0.39 -3.56
C ILE A 134 0.22 1.06 -3.25
N ALA A 135 -0.72 1.86 -2.75
CA ALA A 135 -0.47 3.28 -2.48
C ALA A 135 0.62 3.48 -1.41
N LEU A 136 0.49 2.79 -0.28
CA LEU A 136 1.42 2.89 0.84
C LEU A 136 2.76 2.20 0.55
N GLY A 137 2.76 1.10 -0.20
CA GLY A 137 3.99 0.42 -0.60
C GLY A 137 4.84 1.26 -1.54
N ILE A 138 4.23 1.97 -2.50
CA ILE A 138 4.96 2.93 -3.34
C ILE A 138 5.48 4.09 -2.48
N PHE A 139 4.68 4.59 -1.53
CA PHE A 139 5.11 5.65 -0.61
C PHE A 139 6.27 5.20 0.30
N LEU A 140 6.29 3.94 0.73
CA LEU A 140 7.40 3.36 1.49
C LEU A 140 8.69 3.35 0.68
N ILE A 141 8.62 2.89 -0.58
CA ILE A 141 9.78 2.89 -1.49
C ILE A 141 10.27 4.33 -1.73
N HIS A 142 9.35 5.30 -1.79
CA HIS A 142 9.71 6.70 -1.92
C HIS A 142 10.57 7.19 -0.76
N GLN A 143 10.24 6.83 0.49
CA GLN A 143 11.04 7.25 1.65
C GLN A 143 12.47 6.70 1.62
N GLY A 144 12.67 5.46 1.17
CA GLY A 144 13.99 4.82 1.14
C GLY A 144 14.84 5.10 -0.11
N SER A 145 14.31 5.74 -1.15
CA SER A 145 15.00 5.88 -2.45
C SER A 145 15.36 7.32 -2.81
N ARG A 146 16.67 7.61 -2.89
CA ARG A 146 17.21 8.93 -3.27
C ARG A 146 16.95 9.34 -4.73
N ASN A 147 16.73 8.39 -5.64
CA ASN A 147 16.62 8.64 -7.08
C ASN A 147 15.18 8.60 -7.60
N TRP A 148 14.21 8.81 -6.71
CA TRP A 148 12.81 8.64 -7.05
C TRP A 148 12.21 9.88 -7.72
N ASN A 149 11.26 9.66 -8.64
CA ASN A 149 10.54 10.71 -9.34
C ASN A 149 9.01 10.50 -9.24
N ILE A 150 8.32 11.32 -8.43
CA ILE A 150 6.85 11.26 -8.28
C ILE A 150 6.13 11.33 -9.62
N GLN A 151 6.69 12.06 -10.57
CA GLN A 151 6.07 12.32 -11.86
C GLN A 151 5.91 11.06 -12.71
N THR A 152 6.59 9.95 -12.39
CA THR A 152 6.46 8.69 -13.12
C THR A 152 5.65 7.64 -12.38
N GLU A 153 5.37 7.82 -11.08
CA GLU A 153 4.71 6.80 -10.24
C GLU A 153 3.35 7.24 -9.69
N TRP A 154 3.03 8.53 -9.76
CA TRP A 154 1.74 9.08 -9.32
C TRP A 154 0.51 8.33 -9.87
N PRO A 155 0.46 7.79 -11.12
CA PRO A 155 -0.74 7.12 -11.59
C PRO A 155 -1.07 5.89 -10.75
N ALA A 156 -0.06 5.14 -10.31
CA ALA A 156 -0.28 3.97 -9.46
C ALA A 156 -0.65 4.34 -8.02
N ILE A 157 -0.07 5.43 -7.49
CA ILE A 157 -0.42 5.94 -6.16
C ILE A 157 -1.89 6.37 -6.15
N VAL A 158 -2.31 7.18 -7.14
CA VAL A 158 -3.70 7.63 -7.27
C VAL A 158 -4.63 6.45 -7.47
N ALA A 159 -4.25 5.48 -8.32
CA ALA A 159 -5.06 4.29 -8.54
C ALA A 159 -5.25 3.46 -7.26
N GLY A 160 -4.19 3.28 -6.47
CA GLY A 160 -4.25 2.58 -5.18
C GLY A 160 -5.12 3.33 -4.17
N ALA A 161 -4.98 4.66 -4.09
CA ALA A 161 -5.79 5.50 -3.21
C ALA A 161 -7.28 5.45 -3.57
N ILE A 162 -7.62 5.47 -4.86
CA ILE A 162 -9.01 5.33 -5.32
C ILE A 162 -9.57 3.96 -4.88
N LEU A 163 -8.84 2.86 -5.09
CA LEU A 163 -9.30 1.53 -4.68
C LEU A 163 -9.47 1.41 -3.16
N ALA A 164 -8.57 2.03 -2.39
CA ALA A 164 -8.61 1.99 -0.93
C ALA A 164 -9.81 2.76 -0.35
N ILE A 165 -10.11 3.94 -0.93
CA ILE A 165 -11.01 4.92 -0.31
C ILE A 165 -12.40 4.92 -0.96
N ALA A 166 -12.47 4.91 -2.29
CA ALA A 166 -13.74 5.10 -3.00
C ALA A 166 -14.84 4.12 -2.59
N PRO A 167 -14.56 2.82 -2.33
CA PRO A 167 -15.60 1.91 -1.88
C PRO A 167 -16.20 2.22 -0.50
N SER A 168 -15.50 2.96 0.36
CA SER A 168 -16.03 3.42 1.66
C SER A 168 -16.86 4.70 1.58
N LEU A 169 -16.94 5.35 0.40
CA LEU A 169 -17.66 6.61 0.22
C LEU A 169 -19.07 6.44 -0.35
N VAL A 170 -19.55 5.21 -0.46
CA VAL A 170 -20.82 4.83 -1.12
C VAL A 170 -21.79 4.23 -0.12
#